data_AF-A0A673LY13-F1
#
_entry.id   AF-A0A673LY13-F1
#
_cell.length_a   1.000
_cell.length_b   1.000
_cell.length_c   1.000
_cell.angle_alpha   90.00
_cell.angle_beta   90.00
_cell.angle_gamma   90.00
#
_symmetry.space_group_name_H-M   'P 1'
#
loop_
_entity.id
_entity.type
_entity.pdbx_description
1 polymer ?
#
loop_
_entity_poly.entity_id
_entity_poly.type
_entity_poly.pdbx_seq_one_letter_code
_entity_poly.pdbx_strand_id
1 'polypeptide(L)'
;MPKKFQGENSKSATARARKAEVKAVADARKQKELEDALWQDNNKHVMKKEQRRVVRCNAACKCVKGIVHPKIKIFCLLYPFESTEKSHLEMPLEENVNQIVPEEGTVEAQTIEDAIAVLSTKEDLDRHPEHRMKAAYAAFEEANMARLKMENPNMRLSQLKQQLKKEWTKSPENPLNQRVAAYNSK
;
A
#
# COMPACT_ATOMS: atom_id res chain seq x y z
N MET A 1 34.67 38.58 -7.08
CA MET A 1 34.44 37.36 -7.91
C MET A 1 33.24 36.60 -7.35
N PRO A 2 32.20 36.28 -8.13
CA PRO A 2 31.03 35.56 -7.62
C PRO A 2 31.40 34.11 -7.27
N LYS A 3 31.10 33.70 -6.04
CA LYS A 3 31.43 32.37 -5.51
C LYS A 3 30.48 31.33 -6.12
N LYS A 4 31.00 30.42 -6.95
CA LYS A 4 30.20 29.34 -7.55
C LYS A 4 29.75 28.37 -6.45
N PHE A 5 28.44 28.14 -6.36
CA PHE A 5 27.84 27.17 -5.44
C PHE A 5 28.26 25.76 -5.89
N GLN A 6 28.99 25.02 -5.04
CA GLN A 6 29.57 23.69 -5.31
C GLN A 6 28.54 22.55 -5.19
N GLY A 7 27.25 22.81 -5.46
CA GLY A 7 26.19 21.83 -5.32
C GLY A 7 25.00 22.08 -6.24
N GLU A 8 24.25 21.03 -6.57
CA GLU A 8 23.04 21.16 -7.38
C GLU A 8 21.97 21.98 -6.65
N ASN A 9 21.36 22.91 -7.36
CA ASN A 9 20.28 23.74 -6.84
C ASN A 9 19.05 22.87 -6.51
N SER A 10 18.62 22.85 -5.24
CA SER A 10 17.47 22.08 -4.76
C SER A 10 16.18 22.27 -5.60
N LYS A 11 15.95 23.49 -6.11
CA LYS A 11 14.80 23.77 -7.00
C LYS A 11 14.95 23.14 -8.39
N SER A 12 16.19 23.02 -8.88
CA SER A 12 16.50 22.33 -10.13
C SER A 12 16.34 20.82 -9.98
N ALA A 13 16.82 20.24 -8.88
CA ALA A 13 16.68 18.82 -8.60
C ALA A 13 15.20 18.39 -8.53
N THR A 14 14.38 19.16 -7.82
CA THR A 14 12.92 18.89 -7.72
C THR A 14 12.20 19.08 -9.07
N ALA A 15 12.58 20.06 -9.88
CA ALA A 15 12.02 20.23 -11.22
C ALA A 15 12.40 19.10 -12.18
N ARG A 16 13.64 18.59 -12.11
CA ARG A 16 14.09 17.43 -12.89
C ARG A 16 13.37 16.16 -12.46
N ALA A 17 13.17 15.94 -11.16
CA ALA A 17 12.42 14.80 -10.64
C ALA A 17 10.97 14.78 -11.19
N ARG A 18 10.25 15.91 -11.13
CA ARG A 18 8.88 16.00 -11.69
C ARG A 18 8.84 15.74 -13.19
N LYS A 19 9.82 16.24 -13.95
CA LYS A 19 9.91 15.97 -15.39
C LYS A 19 10.22 14.49 -15.68
N ALA A 20 11.06 13.86 -14.87
CA ALA A 20 11.36 12.43 -14.98
C ALA A 20 10.13 11.56 -14.67
N GLU A 21 9.35 11.91 -13.64
CA GLU A 21 8.10 11.22 -13.29
C GLU A 21 7.06 11.34 -14.40
N VAL A 22 6.82 12.55 -14.93
CA VAL A 22 5.88 12.76 -16.05
C VAL A 22 6.32 11.97 -17.29
N LYS A 23 7.63 11.94 -17.58
CA LYS A 23 8.16 11.15 -18.68
C LYS A 23 7.97 9.64 -18.45
N ALA A 24 8.26 9.15 -17.24
CA ALA A 24 8.08 7.74 -16.90
C ALA A 24 6.62 7.30 -17.02
N VAL A 25 5.66 8.14 -16.59
CA VAL A 25 4.22 7.86 -16.78
C VAL A 25 3.85 7.83 -18.26
N ALA A 26 4.35 8.77 -19.06
CA ALA A 26 4.08 8.80 -20.49
C ALA A 26 4.67 7.58 -21.21
N ASP A 27 5.88 7.17 -20.86
CA ASP A 27 6.54 6.02 -21.46
C ASP A 27 5.89 4.70 -21.01
N ALA A 28 5.47 4.59 -19.74
CA ALA A 28 4.68 3.45 -19.26
C ALA A 28 3.32 3.36 -19.96
N ARG A 29 2.66 4.49 -20.23
CA ARG A 29 1.40 4.51 -20.99
C ARG A 29 1.61 4.03 -22.43
N LYS A 30 2.67 4.49 -23.10
CA LYS A 30 3.01 4.01 -24.45
C LYS A 30 3.33 2.52 -24.46
N GLN A 31 4.06 2.03 -23.46
CA GLN A 31 4.36 0.59 -23.33
C GLN A 31 3.08 -0.22 -23.19
N LYS A 32 2.16 0.20 -22.31
CA LYS A 32 0.85 -0.44 -22.18
C LYS A 32 0.06 -0.43 -23.48
N GLU A 33 0.01 0.71 -24.18
CA GLU A 33 -0.69 0.81 -25.47
C GLU A 33 -0.08 -0.14 -26.53
N LEU A 34 1.24 -0.32 -26.52
CA LEU A 34 1.94 -1.28 -27.40
C LEU A 34 1.69 -2.74 -27.00
N GLU A 35 1.70 -3.05 -25.70
CA GLU A 35 1.39 -4.38 -25.16
C GLU A 35 -0.06 -4.76 -25.44
N ASP A 36 -1.00 -3.85 -25.19
CA ASP A 36 -2.42 -4.02 -25.50
C ASP A 36 -2.61 -4.24 -27.00
N ALA A 37 -1.93 -3.46 -27.85
CA ALA A 37 -1.98 -3.64 -29.30
C ALA A 37 -1.41 -4.99 -29.75
N LEU A 38 -0.32 -5.45 -29.13
CA LEU A 38 0.28 -6.77 -29.41
C LEU A 38 -0.68 -7.91 -29.04
N TRP A 39 -1.47 -7.74 -27.98
CA TRP A 39 -2.43 -8.72 -27.49
C TRP A 39 -3.87 -8.53 -28.00
N GLN A 40 -4.09 -7.66 -28.99
CA GLN A 40 -5.42 -7.52 -29.62
C GLN A 40 -5.81 -8.80 -30.39
N ASP A 41 -6.85 -9.48 -29.91
CA ASP A 41 -7.45 -10.62 -30.61
C ASP A 41 -8.34 -10.14 -31.77
N ASN A 42 -7.89 -10.37 -33.00
CA ASN A 42 -8.61 -10.04 -34.22
C ASN A 42 -9.42 -11.22 -34.80
N ASN A 43 -9.62 -12.29 -34.03
CA ASN A 43 -10.31 -13.48 -34.52
C ASN A 43 -11.81 -13.22 -34.77
N LYS A 44 -12.21 -13.26 -36.04
CA LYS A 44 -13.59 -13.07 -36.52
C LYS A 44 -14.62 -13.97 -35.83
N HIS A 45 -14.25 -15.20 -35.47
CA HIS A 45 -15.16 -16.14 -34.79
C HIS A 45 -15.38 -15.76 -33.33
N VAL A 46 -14.34 -15.24 -32.65
CA VAL A 46 -14.41 -14.75 -31.27
C VAL A 46 -15.28 -13.51 -31.21
N MET A 47 -15.04 -12.52 -32.09
CA MET A 47 -15.86 -11.30 -32.18
C MET A 47 -17.33 -11.59 -32.47
N LYS A 48 -17.63 -12.54 -33.37
CA LYS A 48 -19.01 -12.96 -33.67
C LYS A 48 -19.67 -13.70 -32.48
N LYS A 49 -18.89 -14.46 -31.70
CA LYS A 49 -19.37 -15.14 -30.48
C LYS A 49 -19.68 -14.13 -29.37
N GLU A 50 -18.86 -13.11 -29.19
CA GLU A 50 -19.12 -12.00 -28.26
C GLU A 50 -20.34 -11.18 -28.66
N GLN A 51 -20.47 -10.82 -29.95
CA GLN A 51 -21.67 -10.14 -30.45
C GLN A 51 -22.93 -10.96 -30.19
N ARG A 52 -22.89 -12.28 -30.38
CA ARG A 52 -24.02 -13.18 -30.03
C ARG A 52 -24.31 -13.18 -28.53
N ARG A 53 -23.28 -13.16 -27.66
CA ARG A 53 -23.44 -13.06 -26.20
C ARG A 53 -24.09 -11.73 -25.79
N VAL A 54 -23.63 -10.61 -26.36
CA VAL A 54 -24.18 -9.27 -26.11
C VAL A 54 -25.63 -9.16 -26.59
N VAL A 55 -25.94 -9.70 -27.77
CA VAL A 55 -27.33 -9.76 -28.27
C VAL A 55 -28.21 -10.63 -27.37
N ARG A 56 -27.71 -11.79 -26.91
CA ARG A 56 -28.42 -12.66 -25.97
C ARG A 56 -28.70 -11.98 -24.64
N CYS A 57 -27.72 -11.27 -24.08
CA CYS A 57 -27.86 -10.49 -22.85
C CYS A 57 -28.85 -9.31 -23.04
N ASN A 58 -28.74 -8.58 -24.15
CA ASN A 58 -29.68 -7.49 -24.48
C ASN A 58 -31.10 -7.98 -24.77
N ALA A 59 -31.28 -9.17 -25.35
CA ALA A 59 -32.59 -9.77 -25.60
C ALA A 59 -33.25 -10.22 -24.29
N ALA A 60 -32.48 -10.83 -23.37
CA ALA A 60 -32.92 -11.13 -22.01
C ALA A 60 -33.34 -9.86 -21.26
N CYS A 61 -32.60 -8.76 -21.45
CA CYS A 61 -32.91 -7.46 -20.84
C CYS A 61 -34.09 -6.73 -21.53
N LYS A 62 -34.36 -6.99 -22.82
CA LYS A 62 -35.47 -6.38 -23.60
C LYS A 62 -36.83 -7.04 -23.34
N CYS A 63 -36.88 -8.31 -22.93
CA CYS A 63 -38.13 -8.97 -22.57
C CYS A 63 -38.72 -8.46 -21.23
N VAL A 64 -37.97 -7.67 -20.46
CA VAL A 64 -38.41 -7.04 -19.20
C VAL A 64 -38.64 -5.53 -19.40
N LYS A 65 -39.33 -5.15 -20.50
CA LYS A 65 -39.70 -3.75 -20.77
C LYS A 65 -41.13 -3.39 -20.34
N GLY A 66 -41.85 -4.29 -19.67
CA GLY A 66 -43.24 -4.08 -19.25
C GLY A 66 -43.52 -4.05 -17.75
N ILE A 67 -42.55 -4.34 -16.88
CA ILE A 67 -42.76 -4.32 -15.42
C ILE A 67 -41.59 -3.60 -14.76
N VAL A 68 -41.91 -2.50 -14.09
CA VAL A 68 -40.98 -1.68 -13.32
C VAL A 68 -40.55 -2.49 -12.09
N HIS A 69 -39.46 -3.25 -12.20
CA HIS A 69 -38.78 -3.78 -11.02
C HIS A 69 -37.27 -3.61 -11.15
N PRO A 70 -36.66 -2.63 -10.45
CA PRO A 70 -35.23 -2.34 -10.58
C PRO A 70 -34.33 -3.50 -10.13
N LYS A 71 -34.88 -4.50 -9.43
CA LYS A 71 -34.17 -5.68 -8.94
C LYS A 71 -33.89 -6.75 -10.01
N ILE A 72 -34.62 -6.78 -11.13
CA ILE A 72 -34.46 -7.84 -12.15
C ILE A 72 -33.37 -7.47 -13.18
N LYS A 73 -33.18 -6.18 -13.44
CA LYS A 73 -32.14 -5.68 -14.38
C LYS A 73 -30.71 -5.88 -13.84
N ILE A 74 -30.56 -5.92 -12.52
CA ILE A 74 -29.28 -6.16 -11.82
C ILE A 74 -28.87 -7.64 -11.89
N PHE A 75 -29.83 -8.56 -11.90
CA PHE A 75 -29.56 -10.00 -11.86
C PHE A 75 -28.96 -10.54 -13.18
N CYS A 76 -29.40 -10.01 -14.34
CA CYS A 76 -28.93 -10.48 -15.66
C CYS A 76 -27.53 -9.97 -16.05
N LEU A 77 -27.06 -8.88 -15.45
CA LEU A 77 -25.72 -8.32 -15.70
C LEU A 77 -24.64 -8.91 -14.78
N LEU A 78 -25.04 -9.62 -13.72
CA LEU A 78 -24.11 -10.13 -12.70
C LEU A 78 -23.78 -11.62 -12.83
N TYR A 79 -24.50 -12.37 -13.67
CA TYR A 79 -24.24 -13.80 -13.88
C TYR A 79 -24.27 -14.17 -15.36
N PRO A 80 -23.13 -14.46 -16.01
CA PRO A 80 -23.17 -15.24 -17.23
C PRO A 80 -23.72 -16.63 -16.85
N PHE A 81 -24.91 -16.97 -17.36
CA PHE A 81 -25.42 -18.34 -17.29
C PHE A 81 -24.47 -19.24 -18.11
N GLU A 82 -23.51 -19.85 -17.42
CA GLU A 82 -22.84 -21.06 -17.87
C GLU A 82 -23.84 -22.20 -17.79
N SER A 83 -24.00 -22.89 -18.91
CA SER A 83 -24.85 -24.06 -19.04
C SER A 83 -24.29 -25.18 -18.17
N THR A 84 -24.83 -25.33 -16.96
CA THR A 84 -24.60 -26.52 -16.14
C THR A 84 -25.58 -27.61 -16.58
N GLU A 85 -25.29 -28.23 -17.72
CA GLU A 85 -25.52 -29.68 -17.78
C GLU A 85 -24.70 -30.27 -16.63
N LYS A 86 -25.32 -31.05 -15.74
CA LYS A 86 -24.61 -31.69 -14.62
C LYS A 86 -23.69 -32.77 -15.18
N SER A 87 -22.50 -32.34 -15.57
CA SER A 87 -21.37 -33.18 -15.92
C SER A 87 -20.65 -33.57 -14.63
N HIS A 88 -20.60 -34.86 -14.30
CA HIS A 88 -19.72 -35.49 -13.28
C HIS A 88 -19.70 -34.92 -11.82
N LEU A 89 -20.37 -33.80 -11.53
CA LEU A 89 -20.26 -33.02 -10.29
C LEU A 89 -21.32 -33.36 -9.22
N GLU A 90 -22.26 -34.26 -9.48
CA GLU A 90 -23.22 -34.77 -8.47
C GLU A 90 -22.75 -36.04 -7.77
N MET A 91 -21.61 -36.58 -8.18
CA MET A 91 -20.96 -37.70 -7.51
C MET A 91 -19.88 -37.12 -6.59
N PRO A 92 -20.00 -37.23 -5.26
CA PRO A 92 -18.94 -36.79 -4.36
C PRO A 92 -17.65 -37.55 -4.71
N LEU A 93 -16.60 -36.81 -5.08
CA LEU A 93 -15.27 -37.40 -5.23
C LEU A 93 -14.74 -37.71 -3.83
N GLU A 94 -14.25 -38.93 -3.65
CA GLU A 94 -13.57 -39.34 -2.42
C GLU A 94 -12.25 -38.56 -2.32
N GLU A 95 -12.10 -37.78 -1.26
CA GLU A 95 -10.99 -36.85 -1.10
C GLU A 95 -9.64 -37.58 -1.06
N ASN A 96 -8.66 -37.04 -1.77
CA ASN A 96 -7.31 -37.60 -1.79
C ASN A 96 -6.67 -37.34 -0.42
N VAL A 97 -6.30 -38.40 0.29
CA VAL A 97 -5.69 -38.35 1.63
C VAL A 97 -4.43 -37.46 1.68
N ASN A 98 -3.78 -37.22 0.53
CA ASN A 98 -2.63 -36.31 0.40
C ASN A 98 -3.00 -34.82 0.25
N GLN A 99 -4.29 -34.48 0.23
CA GLN A 99 -4.82 -33.10 0.30
C GLN A 99 -5.39 -32.76 1.68
N ILE A 100 -5.39 -33.71 2.63
CA ILE A 100 -5.71 -33.42 4.02
C ILE A 100 -4.59 -32.51 4.55
N VAL A 101 -4.92 -31.23 4.75
CA VAL A 101 -4.00 -30.21 5.27
C VAL A 101 -3.41 -30.73 6.59
N PRO A 102 -2.08 -30.90 6.67
CA PRO A 102 -1.43 -31.22 7.94
C PRO A 102 -1.63 -30.05 8.92
N GLU A 103 -2.44 -30.30 9.94
CA GLU A 103 -2.19 -30.00 11.35
C GLU A 103 -1.34 -28.75 11.68
N GLU A 104 -2.02 -27.73 12.22
CA GLU A 104 -1.52 -26.79 13.24
C GLU A 104 -0.13 -26.17 12.99
N GLY A 105 0.08 -25.53 11.84
CA GLY A 105 1.32 -24.76 11.64
C GLY A 105 1.43 -23.93 10.36
N THR A 106 0.61 -24.18 9.35
CA THR A 106 0.60 -23.43 8.10
C THR A 106 -0.61 -22.50 8.03
N VAL A 107 -0.35 -21.19 8.05
CA VAL A 107 -1.38 -20.17 7.88
C VAL A 107 -1.82 -20.16 6.42
N GLU A 108 -3.06 -20.57 6.18
CA GLU A 108 -3.69 -20.62 4.86
C GLU A 108 -3.99 -19.20 4.37
N ALA A 109 -3.05 -18.61 3.62
CA ALA A 109 -3.16 -17.28 3.02
C ALA A 109 -4.18 -17.21 1.84
N GLN A 110 -5.37 -17.79 2.02
CA GLN A 110 -6.43 -17.84 1.02
C GLN A 110 -7.15 -16.49 0.87
N THR A 111 -7.13 -15.66 1.93
CA THR A 111 -7.68 -14.30 1.91
C THR A 111 -6.56 -13.28 1.83
N ILE A 112 -6.79 -12.17 1.13
CA ILE A 112 -5.82 -11.09 0.95
C ILE A 112 -5.33 -10.55 2.30
N GLU A 113 -6.23 -10.41 3.28
CA GLU A 113 -5.89 -9.95 4.63
C GLU A 113 -4.96 -10.91 5.37
N ASP A 114 -5.13 -12.22 5.18
CA ASP A 114 -4.34 -13.25 5.85
C ASP A 114 -2.96 -13.41 5.19
N ALA A 115 -2.92 -13.31 3.85
CA ALA A 115 -1.68 -13.18 3.10
C ALA A 115 -0.89 -11.93 3.52
N ILE A 116 -1.56 -10.79 3.74
CA ILE A 116 -0.94 -9.56 4.24
C ILE A 116 -0.44 -9.78 5.67
N ALA A 117 -1.19 -10.43 6.55
CA ALA A 117 -0.77 -10.66 7.93
C ALA A 117 0.50 -11.54 8.02
N VAL A 118 0.55 -12.62 7.24
CA VAL A 118 1.71 -13.54 7.19
C VAL A 118 2.94 -12.90 6.56
N LEU A 119 2.77 -12.12 5.49
CA LEU A 119 3.87 -11.45 4.80
C LEU A 119 4.24 -10.10 5.42
N SER A 120 3.37 -9.54 6.27
CA SER A 120 3.70 -8.35 7.05
C SER A 120 4.75 -8.74 8.08
N THR A 121 5.97 -8.28 7.88
CA THR A 121 6.95 -8.25 8.96
C THR A 121 6.35 -7.41 10.07
N LYS A 122 6.06 -8.02 11.22
CA LYS A 122 5.51 -7.32 12.40
C LYS A 122 6.18 -5.97 12.54
N GLU A 123 5.33 -4.94 12.58
CA GLU A 123 5.69 -3.55 12.82
C GLU A 123 6.46 -2.93 11.67
N ASP A 124 5.84 -1.95 11.01
CA ASP A 124 6.55 -0.89 10.30
C ASP A 124 7.45 -0.14 11.30
N LEU A 125 8.56 -0.78 11.69
CA LEU A 125 9.67 -0.13 12.35
C LEU A 125 10.03 1.01 11.42
N ASP A 126 9.78 2.24 11.90
CA ASP A 126 9.97 3.45 11.14
C ASP A 126 11.26 3.35 10.34
N ARG A 127 11.11 3.32 9.01
CA ARG A 127 12.26 3.12 8.11
C ARG A 127 13.27 4.25 8.29
N HIS A 128 12.83 5.43 8.75
CA HIS A 128 13.66 6.63 8.90
C HIS A 128 13.49 7.33 10.26
N PRO A 129 14.02 6.74 11.35
CA PRO A 129 13.97 7.33 12.68
C PRO A 129 14.72 8.68 12.76
N GLU A 130 15.71 8.90 11.87
CA GLU A 130 16.44 10.17 11.77
C GLU A 130 15.53 11.37 11.46
N HIS A 131 14.47 11.17 10.68
CA HIS A 131 13.54 12.25 10.34
C HIS A 131 12.65 12.64 11.53
N ARG A 132 12.22 11.66 12.34
CA ARG A 132 11.41 11.91 13.54
C ARG A 132 12.23 12.55 14.67
N MET A 133 13.54 12.31 14.71
CA MET A 133 14.45 12.88 15.71
C MET A 133 14.30 14.40 15.82
N LYS A 134 14.18 15.12 14.70
CA LYS A 134 14.08 16.59 14.72
C LYS A 134 12.76 17.08 15.33
N ALA A 135 11.66 16.41 14.98
CA ALA A 135 10.34 16.76 15.51
C ALA A 135 10.25 16.41 17.01
N ALA A 136 10.71 15.22 17.39
CA ALA A 136 10.72 14.77 18.78
C ALA A 136 11.67 15.64 19.65
N TYR A 137 12.83 16.03 19.13
CA TYR A 137 13.74 16.96 19.81
C TYR A 137 13.12 18.34 19.99
N ALA A 138 12.36 18.85 19.02
CA ALA A 138 11.67 20.14 19.14
C ALA A 138 10.58 20.09 20.24
N ALA A 139 9.77 19.03 20.27
CA ALA A 139 8.78 18.82 21.33
C ALA A 139 9.44 18.70 22.72
N PHE A 140 10.57 17.99 22.80
CA PHE A 140 11.36 17.87 24.03
C PHE A 140 12.01 19.21 24.44
N GLU A 141 12.49 20.02 23.48
CA GLU A 141 13.05 21.35 23.74
C GLU A 141 12.00 22.27 24.36
N GLU A 142 10.78 22.31 23.81
CA GLU A 142 9.72 23.18 24.32
C GLU A 142 9.30 22.81 25.75
N ALA A 143 9.14 21.52 26.05
CA ALA A 143 8.76 21.05 27.39
C ALA A 143 9.86 21.27 28.44
N ASN A 144 11.13 20.97 28.10
CA ASN A 144 12.23 20.98 29.08
C ASN A 144 12.92 22.34 29.21
N MET A 145 12.80 23.24 28.23
CA MET A 145 13.43 24.56 28.29
C MET A 145 12.88 25.45 29.41
N ALA A 146 11.58 25.36 29.72
CA ALA A 146 10.99 26.10 30.82
C ALA A 146 11.50 25.58 32.18
N ARG A 147 11.56 24.24 32.33
CA ARG A 147 12.07 23.59 33.54
C ARG A 147 13.53 23.97 33.80
N LEU A 148 14.40 23.82 32.79
CA LEU A 148 15.84 24.10 32.92
C LEU A 148 16.14 25.58 33.20
N LYS A 149 15.35 26.52 32.66
CA LYS A 149 15.49 27.95 32.96
C LYS A 149 15.11 28.30 34.40
N MET A 150 14.12 27.59 34.96
CA MET A 150 13.70 27.78 36.35
C MET A 150 14.72 27.16 37.33
N GLU A 151 15.25 25.99 36.99
CA GLU A 151 16.30 25.31 37.79
C GLU A 151 17.64 26.04 37.72
N ASN A 152 17.98 26.61 36.56
CA ASN A 152 19.28 27.22 36.29
C ASN A 152 19.15 28.62 35.66
N PRO A 153 18.67 29.63 36.40
CA PRO A 153 18.47 30.98 35.87
C PRO A 153 19.77 31.70 35.49
N ASN A 154 20.91 31.30 36.06
CA ASN A 154 22.21 31.95 35.83
C ASN A 154 22.98 31.40 34.61
N MET A 155 22.50 30.34 33.97
CA MET A 155 23.22 29.67 32.88
C MET A 155 22.90 30.29 31.51
N ARG A 156 23.91 30.38 30.64
CA ARG A 156 23.71 30.87 29.26
C ARG A 156 22.87 29.86 28.48
N LEU A 157 22.00 30.34 27.57
CA LEU A 157 21.16 29.50 26.69
C LEU A 157 21.95 28.40 25.95
N SER A 158 23.20 28.67 25.57
CA SER A 158 24.07 27.66 24.93
C SER A 158 24.37 26.49 25.86
N GLN A 159 24.65 26.76 27.14
CA GLN A 159 24.88 25.71 28.14
C GLN A 159 23.60 24.95 28.47
N LEU A 160 22.45 25.64 28.56
CA LEU A 160 21.15 25.00 28.77
C LEU A 160 20.82 24.05 27.60
N LYS A 161 21.06 24.46 26.35
CA LYS A 161 20.91 23.58 25.18
C LYS A 161 21.89 22.40 25.20
N GLN A 162 23.12 22.58 25.72
CA GLN A 162 24.07 21.47 25.89
C GLN A 162 23.60 20.47 26.96
N GLN A 163 23.05 20.94 28.08
CA GLN A 163 22.44 20.09 29.11
C GLN A 163 21.22 19.35 28.55
N LEU A 164 20.33 20.07 27.86
CA LEU A 164 19.15 19.50 27.21
C LEU A 164 19.52 18.43 26.19
N LYS A 165 20.58 18.64 25.39
CA LYS A 165 21.09 17.61 24.47
C LYS A 165 21.60 16.37 25.20
N LYS A 166 22.25 16.52 26.36
CA LYS A 166 22.69 15.39 27.19
C LYS A 166 21.51 14.62 27.80
N GLU A 167 20.48 15.33 28.25
CA GLU A 167 19.23 14.71 28.71
C GLU A 167 18.56 13.97 27.55
N TRP A 168 18.41 14.61 26.39
CA TRP A 168 17.84 14.02 25.19
C TRP A 168 18.51 12.72 24.76
N THR A 169 19.84 12.64 24.79
CA THR A 169 20.56 11.39 24.45
C THR A 169 20.23 10.23 25.38
N LYS A 170 19.79 10.50 26.61
CA LYS A 170 19.44 9.49 27.62
C LYS A 170 17.92 9.25 27.72
N SER A 171 17.11 10.19 27.25
CA SER A 171 15.66 10.13 27.35
C SER A 171 15.06 8.96 26.54
N PRO A 172 13.97 8.34 27.04
CA PRO A 172 13.22 7.31 26.29
C PRO A 172 12.43 7.89 25.10
N GLU A 173 12.14 9.19 25.13
CA GLU A 173 11.48 9.94 24.05
C GLU A 173 12.32 10.03 22.76
N ASN A 174 13.61 9.69 22.84
CA ASN A 174 14.46 9.61 21.67
C ASN A 174 14.17 8.31 20.91
N PRO A 175 13.67 8.38 19.65
CA PRO A 175 13.33 7.19 18.87
C PRO A 175 14.53 6.27 18.61
N LEU A 176 15.77 6.75 18.76
CA LEU A 176 16.97 5.92 18.69
C LEU A 176 17.13 5.00 19.92
N ASN A 177 16.68 5.42 21.10
CA ASN A 177 16.80 4.66 22.33
C ASN A 177 15.71 3.57 22.46
N GLN A 178 14.59 3.73 21.76
CA GLN A 178 13.47 2.77 21.76
C GLN A 178 13.87 1.38 21.21
N ARG A 179 14.89 1.31 20.33
CA ARG A 179 15.40 0.05 19.78
C ARG A 179 16.32 -0.70 20.75
N VAL A 180 16.86 -0.01 21.76
CA VAL A 180 17.78 -0.59 22.74
C VAL A 180 16.98 -0.87 24.00
N ALA A 181 16.35 -2.05 24.07
CA ALA A 181 15.69 -2.50 25.29
C ALA A 181 16.71 -2.45 26.44
N ALA A 182 16.35 -1.77 27.54
CA ALA A 182 17.24 -1.65 28.68
C ALA A 182 17.52 -3.04 29.25
N TYR A 183 18.78 -3.46 29.27
CA TYR A 183 19.21 -4.76 29.83
C TYR A 183 18.71 -5.02 31.27
N ASN A 184 18.34 -3.95 31.99
CA ASN A 184 17.82 -4.00 33.37
C ASN A 184 16.29 -3.81 33.49
N SER A 185 15.50 -3.83 32.40
CA SER A 185 14.04 -3.90 32.54
C SER A 185 13.64 -5.32 32.93
N LYS A 186 13.47 -5.56 34.24
CA LYS A 186 12.81 -6.75 34.78
C LYS A 186 11.30 -6.60 34.71
#